data_AF-A0A848Q6S7-F1
#
_entry.id   AF-A0A848Q6S7-F1
#
_cell.length_a   1.000
_cell.length_b   1.000
_cell.length_c   1.000
_cell.angle_alpha   90.00
_cell.angle_beta   90.00
_cell.angle_gamma   90.00
#
_symmetry.space_group_name_H-M   'P 1'
#
loop_
_entity.id
_entity.type
_entity.pdbx_description
1 polymer ?
#
loop_
_entity_poly.entity_id
_entity_poly.type
_entity_poly.pdbx_seq_one_letter_code
_entity_poly.pdbx_strand_id
1 'polypeptide(L)'
;MNFKKTLSGSSAVFFSALLLAACSGAGPHEGGSQVLRILNWEDYIYLNDPQNGYDAKDLVEQFEDFIMETEGKEISVVYDTFDTNETMLNSLQTGKSVYDLVCPSDYMIQKMIANDMLEPLDDIAVKVPNYDQYASPYLKDVFANIEATNSVTNTTHSISDYAVGYMWGTLGILYNPTYEKYANRDISFETITEDMQDWNSLWDTKYKDTISIKDSMRDTYSVGIMRVFDEEIRQLQETYLDDSKPAYDPTEYNEQLTTIFNRSDETTVASVKEELLVLKENIYGFENDSGKQDIVTGKIGINLAWSGDAVYAMDQAEEEIETELYYSIPETGGNIWFDGWVMPKSDSLNKELAQKFLDFVSDPFNAAQNMDYIGYSSFIGGEDINTLVHEWYDIREDEWETPIDEWKLANDITDDLIAYDLTYFFGDTVDTETIIYIEEDSVGRQLYAQYPDEEMIPRLSLMRDFGDNNRYVLAMWEEFKASTLPSWAIVLIVIGGLAVVGFG
;
A
#
# COMPACT_ATOMS: atom_id res chain seq x y z
N MET A 1 -13.40 -3.27 21.80
CA MET A 1 -13.14 -2.21 22.81
C MET A 1 -12.18 -1.19 22.20
N ASN A 2 -12.71 -0.23 21.43
CA ASN A 2 -11.90 0.61 20.53
C ASN A 2 -11.06 1.61 21.34
N PHE A 3 -9.74 1.48 21.24
CA PHE A 3 -8.79 2.37 21.90
C PHE A 3 -8.58 3.63 21.06
N LYS A 4 -9.34 4.65 21.47
CA LYS A 4 -9.39 6.03 20.96
C LYS A 4 -8.01 6.65 20.76
N LYS A 5 -7.73 7.16 19.55
CA LYS A 5 -6.65 8.12 19.30
C LYS A 5 -7.17 9.54 19.48
N THR A 6 -6.40 10.38 20.16
CA THR A 6 -6.47 11.85 20.07
C THR A 6 -5.04 12.34 20.18
N LEU A 7 -4.44 12.88 19.12
CA LEU A 7 -3.15 13.56 19.24
C LEU A 7 -3.02 14.75 18.31
N SER A 8 -2.71 15.88 18.93
CA SER A 8 -2.45 17.16 18.31
C SER A 8 -0.97 17.33 17.94
N GLY A 9 -0.72 17.53 16.65
CA GLY A 9 0.23 18.46 16.03
C GLY A 9 1.58 18.82 16.67
N SER A 10 2.62 18.68 15.84
CA SER A 10 3.83 19.52 15.65
C SER A 10 5.17 18.80 15.92
N SER A 11 5.76 18.23 14.85
CA SER A 11 7.09 17.63 14.86
C SER A 11 8.18 18.69 15.08
N ALA A 12 8.85 18.62 16.24
CA ALA A 12 10.12 19.28 16.49
C ALA A 12 11.24 18.23 16.40
N VAL A 13 12.12 18.37 15.41
CA VAL A 13 13.28 17.51 15.20
C VAL A 13 14.23 17.62 16.40
N PHE A 14 14.43 16.52 17.12
CA PHE A 14 15.46 16.41 18.16
C PHE A 14 16.43 15.26 17.89
N PHE A 15 17.69 15.62 17.64
CA PHE A 15 18.84 14.73 17.67
C PHE A 15 19.03 14.22 19.11
N SER A 16 18.81 12.92 19.35
CA SER A 16 19.22 12.29 20.61
C SER A 16 20.66 11.79 20.51
N ALA A 17 21.52 12.30 21.39
CA ALA A 17 22.94 11.98 21.45
C ALA A 17 23.17 10.69 22.27
N LEU A 18 23.97 9.77 21.70
CA LEU A 18 24.49 8.58 22.39
C LEU A 18 25.14 8.94 23.74
N LEU A 19 24.67 8.29 24.81
CA LEU A 19 25.35 8.23 26.10
C LEU A 19 25.96 6.85 26.30
N LEU A 20 27.26 6.75 25.99
CA LEU A 20 28.13 5.66 26.43
C LEU A 20 28.25 5.69 27.95
N ALA A 21 27.70 4.68 28.62
CA ALA A 21 28.02 4.37 30.01
C ALA A 21 28.72 3.01 30.09
N ALA A 22 30.02 3.05 30.43
CA ALA A 22 30.85 1.88 30.59
C ALA A 22 30.98 1.46 32.08
N CYS A 23 30.95 0.14 32.28
CA CYS A 23 31.49 -0.70 33.36
C CYS A 23 30.69 -0.82 34.68
N SER A 24 30.27 -2.04 35.06
CA SER A 24 31.16 -3.08 35.65
C SER A 24 30.44 -4.39 36.04
N GLY A 25 30.91 -5.52 35.47
CA GLY A 25 31.20 -6.78 36.20
C GLY A 25 30.12 -7.86 36.38
N ALA A 26 30.12 -8.88 35.50
CA ALA A 26 29.98 -10.31 35.86
C ALA A 26 30.26 -11.24 34.63
N GLY A 27 31.23 -12.15 34.77
CA GLY A 27 31.37 -13.41 34.01
C GLY A 27 31.71 -13.37 32.50
N PRO A 28 32.56 -14.27 31.97
CA PRO A 28 32.67 -14.48 30.54
C PRO A 28 31.50 -15.35 30.08
N HIS A 29 30.42 -14.72 29.61
CA HIS A 29 29.51 -15.38 28.68
C HIS A 29 30.16 -15.30 27.29
N GLU A 30 30.59 -16.45 26.76
CA GLU A 30 30.90 -16.59 25.34
C GLU A 30 29.59 -16.44 24.55
N GLY A 31 29.35 -15.26 23.99
CA GLY A 31 28.22 -14.97 23.14
C GLY A 31 28.03 -13.46 23.04
N GLY A 32 28.59 -12.83 22.01
CA GLY A 32 28.19 -11.44 21.70
C GLY A 32 26.70 -11.44 21.38
N SER A 33 25.94 -10.49 21.94
CA SER A 33 24.53 -10.28 21.60
C SER A 33 24.38 -10.24 20.08
N GLN A 34 23.57 -11.14 19.53
CA GLN A 34 23.31 -11.17 18.09
C GLN A 34 22.42 -9.97 17.74
N VAL A 35 22.76 -9.26 16.66
CA VAL A 35 21.99 -8.09 16.25
C VAL A 35 21.21 -8.43 14.98
N LEU A 36 19.92 -8.06 14.93
CA LEU A 36 19.09 -8.02 13.73
C LEU A 36 18.94 -6.56 13.31
N ARG A 37 19.27 -6.22 12.06
CA ARG A 37 19.13 -4.87 11.51
C ARG A 37 17.99 -4.84 10.50
N ILE A 38 16.97 -4.05 10.77
CA ILE A 38 15.77 -3.93 9.95
C ILE A 38 15.71 -2.51 9.38
N LEU A 39 15.33 -2.41 8.10
CA LEU A 39 15.02 -1.15 7.42
C LEU A 39 13.61 -1.21 6.85
N ASN A 40 12.68 -0.40 7.34
CA ASN A 40 11.28 -0.38 6.89
C ASN A 40 10.80 1.06 6.60
N TRP A 41 9.57 1.21 6.14
CA TRP A 41 8.87 2.49 6.07
C TRP A 41 8.66 3.10 7.47
N GLU A 42 8.53 4.42 7.53
CA GLU A 42 8.09 5.13 8.73
C GLU A 42 6.64 4.76 9.08
N ASP A 43 6.31 4.69 10.38
CA ASP A 43 4.97 4.35 10.91
C ASP A 43 4.33 3.05 10.36
N TYR A 44 5.17 2.09 9.95
CA TYR A 44 4.72 0.89 9.23
C TYR A 44 4.97 -0.43 9.97
N ILE A 45 5.05 -0.35 11.29
CA ILE A 45 5.02 -1.50 12.21
C ILE A 45 4.57 -0.99 13.58
N TYR A 46 4.00 -1.85 14.42
CA TYR A 46 3.72 -1.51 15.81
C TYR A 46 5.03 -1.35 16.59
N LEU A 47 5.44 -0.08 16.74
CA LEU A 47 6.52 0.40 17.59
C LEU A 47 5.93 1.25 18.71
N ASN A 48 6.51 1.17 19.90
CA ASN A 48 6.02 1.95 21.02
C ASN A 48 6.42 3.41 20.79
N ASP A 49 5.42 4.27 20.54
CA ASP A 49 5.62 5.72 20.56
C ASP A 49 5.24 6.26 21.95
N PRO A 50 6.21 6.83 22.70
CA PRO A 50 5.93 7.50 23.96
C PRO A 50 4.87 8.61 23.87
N GLN A 51 4.62 9.16 22.67
CA GLN A 51 3.54 10.14 22.44
C GLN A 51 2.16 9.49 22.40
N ASN A 52 2.07 8.23 21.98
CA ASN A 52 0.81 7.48 21.84
C ASN A 52 0.34 6.81 23.15
N GLY A 53 1.15 6.88 24.22
CA GLY A 53 0.73 6.50 25.58
C GLY A 53 0.61 4.99 25.85
N TYR A 54 1.27 4.16 25.04
CA TYR A 54 1.26 2.70 25.21
C TYR A 54 2.32 2.26 26.24
N ASP A 55 1.86 1.67 27.36
CA ASP A 55 2.71 0.98 28.35
C ASP A 55 3.01 -0.49 27.95
N ALA A 56 2.53 -0.93 26.78
CA ALA A 56 2.72 -2.28 26.26
C ALA A 56 4.01 -2.40 25.44
N LYS A 57 4.59 -3.61 25.42
CA LYS A 57 5.75 -3.92 24.57
C LYS A 57 5.34 -3.85 23.10
N ASP A 58 6.18 -3.24 22.30
CA ASP A 58 5.96 -3.23 20.85
C ASP A 58 6.40 -4.53 20.18
N LEU A 59 6.16 -4.70 18.87
CA LEU A 59 6.48 -5.96 18.19
C LEU A 59 7.98 -6.27 18.17
N VAL A 60 8.84 -5.26 18.22
CA VAL A 60 10.28 -5.45 18.26
C VAL A 60 10.70 -5.99 19.63
N GLU A 61 10.23 -5.37 20.71
CA GLU A 61 10.48 -5.83 22.08
C GLU A 61 9.87 -7.22 22.33
N GLN A 62 8.67 -7.49 21.79
CA GLN A 62 8.04 -8.81 21.87
C GLN A 62 8.85 -9.88 21.11
N PHE A 63 9.47 -9.54 19.99
CA PHE A 63 10.35 -10.46 19.27
C PHE A 63 11.64 -10.76 20.05
N GLU A 64 12.25 -9.76 20.67
CA GLU A 64 13.43 -9.95 21.53
C GLU A 64 13.12 -10.88 22.70
N ASP A 65 11.99 -10.68 23.37
CA ASP A 65 11.47 -11.57 24.40
C ASP A 65 11.24 -12.98 23.87
N PHE A 66 10.57 -13.11 22.72
CA PHE A 66 10.27 -14.40 22.09
C PHE A 66 11.54 -15.22 21.86
N ILE A 67 12.62 -14.61 21.36
CA ILE A 67 13.90 -15.29 21.14
C ILE A 67 14.59 -15.64 22.47
N MET A 68 14.50 -14.78 23.48
CA MET A 68 15.00 -15.09 24.82
C MET A 68 14.26 -16.29 25.43
N GLU A 69 12.93 -16.32 25.34
CA GLU A 69 12.08 -17.36 25.93
C GLU A 69 12.21 -18.70 25.22
N THR A 70 12.25 -18.68 23.89
CA THR A 70 12.30 -19.91 23.08
C THR A 70 13.70 -20.48 22.93
N GLU A 71 14.75 -19.65 22.94
CA GLU A 71 16.13 -20.08 22.65
C GLU A 71 17.14 -19.75 23.75
N GLY A 72 16.78 -18.96 24.76
CA GLY A 72 17.70 -18.52 25.81
C GLY A 72 18.81 -17.62 25.27
N LYS A 73 18.57 -16.93 24.15
CA LYS A 73 19.53 -16.04 23.49
C LYS A 73 19.14 -14.59 23.68
N GLU A 74 20.09 -13.79 24.14
CA GLU A 74 19.96 -12.34 24.12
C GLU A 74 20.30 -11.81 22.73
N ILE A 75 19.34 -11.11 22.13
CA ILE A 75 19.51 -10.43 20.85
C ILE A 75 19.23 -8.94 21.02
N SER A 76 19.55 -8.16 19.99
CA SER A 76 19.11 -6.77 19.88
C SER A 76 18.62 -6.51 18.47
N VAL A 77 17.49 -5.83 18.34
CA VAL A 77 16.97 -5.36 17.05
C VAL A 77 17.33 -3.88 16.89
N VAL A 78 17.93 -3.55 15.75
CA VAL A 78 18.14 -2.17 15.32
C VAL A 78 17.16 -1.90 14.19
N TYR A 79 16.23 -0.98 14.43
CA TYR A 79 15.17 -0.62 13.50
C TYR A 79 15.41 0.78 12.94
N ASP A 80 15.66 0.87 11.65
CA ASP A 80 15.80 2.14 10.92
C ASP A 80 14.64 2.30 9.93
N THR A 81 14.34 3.55 9.54
CA THR A 81 13.26 3.87 8.60
C THR A 81 13.74 4.55 7.31
N PHE A 82 12.89 4.53 6.27
CA PHE A 82 13.07 5.29 5.03
C PHE A 82 11.75 5.83 4.48
N ASP A 83 11.84 6.93 3.71
CA ASP A 83 10.66 7.63 3.19
C ASP A 83 10.34 7.27 1.73
N THR A 84 11.34 6.78 0.97
CA THR A 84 11.16 6.35 -0.42
C THR A 84 12.01 5.12 -0.76
N ASN A 85 11.46 4.27 -1.62
CA ASN A 85 12.15 3.10 -2.17
C ASN A 85 13.52 3.47 -2.78
N GLU A 86 13.63 4.61 -3.48
CA GLU A 86 14.89 5.06 -4.09
C GLU A 86 15.94 5.45 -3.04
N THR A 87 15.53 6.07 -1.93
CA THR A 87 16.45 6.42 -0.84
C THR A 87 16.98 5.16 -0.16
N MET A 88 16.10 4.18 0.08
CA MET A 88 16.45 2.87 0.60
C MET A 88 17.44 2.14 -0.33
N LEU A 89 17.15 2.05 -1.64
CA LEU A 89 18.03 1.38 -2.60
C LEU A 89 19.43 2.02 -2.63
N ASN A 90 19.51 3.35 -2.64
CA ASN A 90 20.77 4.08 -2.62
C ASN A 90 21.58 3.80 -1.33
N SER A 91 20.91 3.72 -0.18
CA SER A 91 21.54 3.39 1.10
C SER A 91 22.25 2.03 1.02
N LEU A 92 21.53 1.00 0.55
CA LEU A 92 22.04 -0.36 0.37
C LEU A 92 23.21 -0.42 -0.63
N GLN A 93 23.10 0.25 -1.78
CA GLN A 93 24.14 0.23 -2.82
C GLN A 93 25.44 0.89 -2.39
N THR A 94 25.38 1.92 -1.53
CA THR A 94 26.61 2.57 -1.04
C THR A 94 27.38 1.73 -0.02
N GLY A 95 26.75 0.68 0.53
CA GLY A 95 27.32 -0.18 1.57
C GLY A 95 27.66 0.55 2.88
N LYS A 96 27.13 1.75 3.09
CA LYS A 96 27.35 2.54 4.31
C LYS A 96 26.58 2.00 5.50
N SER A 97 25.43 1.41 5.23
CA SER A 97 24.58 0.72 6.19
C SER A 97 24.36 -0.71 5.71
N VAL A 98 24.33 -1.65 6.65
CA VAL A 98 24.13 -3.07 6.38
C VAL A 98 22.88 -3.50 7.14
N TYR A 99 21.92 -4.05 6.43
CA TYR A 99 20.66 -4.52 6.97
C TYR A 99 20.48 -6.01 6.69
N ASP A 100 19.84 -6.68 7.64
CA ASP A 100 19.49 -8.10 7.53
C ASP A 100 18.12 -8.28 6.88
N LEU A 101 17.21 -7.34 7.11
CA LEU A 101 15.88 -7.27 6.50
C LEU A 101 15.58 -5.86 5.99
N VAL A 102 14.89 -5.81 4.85
CA VAL A 102 14.34 -4.59 4.27
C VAL A 102 12.92 -4.87 3.79
N CYS A 103 11.98 -3.94 3.91
CA CYS A 103 10.62 -4.08 3.37
C CYS A 103 10.36 -3.11 2.19
N PRO A 104 10.87 -3.41 0.99
CA PRO A 104 10.55 -2.65 -0.21
C PRO A 104 9.18 -2.99 -0.80
N SER A 105 8.69 -2.12 -1.69
CA SER A 105 7.53 -2.41 -2.54
C SER A 105 7.87 -3.35 -3.70
N ASP A 106 6.84 -3.99 -4.27
CA ASP A 106 6.91 -5.01 -5.33
C ASP A 106 7.91 -4.71 -6.45
N TYR A 107 7.81 -3.57 -7.12
CA TYR A 107 8.70 -3.19 -8.23
C TYR A 107 10.16 -3.06 -7.78
N MET A 108 10.37 -2.65 -6.54
CA MET A 108 11.70 -2.49 -5.97
C MET A 108 12.29 -3.86 -5.62
N ILE A 109 11.48 -4.83 -5.18
CA ILE A 109 11.90 -6.24 -5.08
C ILE A 109 12.35 -6.75 -6.45
N GLN A 110 11.54 -6.54 -7.51
CA GLN A 110 11.91 -6.94 -8.87
C GLN A 110 13.26 -6.32 -9.29
N LYS A 111 13.45 -5.03 -9.01
CA LYS A 111 14.68 -4.30 -9.33
C LYS A 111 15.88 -4.80 -8.54
N MET A 112 15.70 -5.18 -7.27
CA MET A 112 16.77 -5.74 -6.44
C MET A 112 17.16 -7.15 -6.89
N ILE A 113 16.19 -7.99 -7.31
CA ILE A 113 16.46 -9.29 -7.96
C ILE A 113 17.21 -9.07 -9.28
N ALA A 114 16.75 -8.15 -10.12
CA ALA A 114 17.37 -7.83 -11.40
C ALA A 114 18.84 -7.41 -11.25
N ASN A 115 19.19 -6.76 -10.15
CA ASN A 115 20.54 -6.31 -9.82
C ASN A 115 21.34 -7.27 -8.93
N ASP A 116 20.86 -8.50 -8.73
CA ASP A 116 21.52 -9.54 -7.93
C ASP A 116 21.80 -9.12 -6.47
N MET A 117 20.91 -8.29 -5.89
CA MET A 117 21.09 -7.68 -4.57
C MET A 117 20.49 -8.46 -3.41
N LEU A 118 19.71 -9.51 -3.67
CA LEU A 118 18.97 -10.26 -2.63
C LEU A 118 19.54 -11.66 -2.40
N GLU A 119 19.54 -12.07 -1.14
CA GLU A 119 19.73 -13.45 -0.71
C GLU A 119 18.37 -14.17 -0.78
N PRO A 120 18.26 -15.31 -1.48
CA PRO A 120 17.01 -16.05 -1.54
C PRO A 120 16.61 -16.61 -0.17
N LEU A 121 15.30 -16.72 0.06
CA LEU A 121 14.77 -17.35 1.26
C LEU A 121 15.18 -18.83 1.29
N ASP A 122 15.47 -19.34 2.49
CA ASP A 122 15.46 -20.78 2.69
C ASP A 122 14.00 -21.29 2.59
N ASP A 123 13.81 -22.62 2.57
CA ASP A 123 12.50 -23.26 2.48
C ASP A 123 11.48 -22.64 3.47
N ILE A 124 10.53 -21.86 2.92
CA ILE A 124 9.56 -21.05 3.66
C ILE A 124 8.73 -21.94 4.59
N ALA A 125 8.28 -23.11 4.12
CA ALA A 125 7.49 -24.04 4.94
C ALA A 125 8.26 -24.56 6.17
N VAL A 126 9.59 -24.44 6.18
CA VAL A 126 10.46 -24.86 7.29
C VAL A 126 10.94 -23.68 8.13
N LYS A 127 11.22 -22.54 7.51
CA LYS A 127 11.86 -21.38 8.17
C LYS A 127 10.92 -20.27 8.55
N VAL A 128 9.79 -20.18 7.86
CA VAL A 128 8.72 -19.20 8.08
C VAL A 128 7.35 -19.93 8.06
N PRO A 129 7.17 -21.00 8.86
CA PRO A 129 5.97 -21.83 8.83
C PRO A 129 4.67 -21.06 9.07
N ASN A 130 4.68 -19.99 9.87
CA ASN A 130 3.49 -19.16 10.07
C ASN A 130 3.09 -18.45 8.77
N TYR A 131 4.04 -17.91 8.02
CA TYR A 131 3.74 -17.34 6.71
C TYR A 131 3.23 -18.40 5.73
N ASP A 132 3.84 -19.59 5.72
CA ASP A 132 3.37 -20.66 4.83
C ASP A 132 1.92 -21.03 5.11
N GLN A 133 1.55 -21.12 6.40
CA GLN A 133 0.25 -21.53 6.85
C GLN A 133 -0.82 -20.43 6.75
N TYR A 134 -0.46 -19.17 7.05
CA TYR A 134 -1.45 -18.11 7.29
C TYR A 134 -1.40 -16.96 6.29
N ALA A 135 -0.42 -16.89 5.39
CA ALA A 135 -0.48 -15.91 4.30
C ALA A 135 -1.69 -16.20 3.39
N SER A 136 -2.43 -15.15 3.03
CA SER A 136 -3.63 -15.27 2.18
C SER A 136 -3.32 -16.09 0.91
N PRO A 137 -4.10 -17.15 0.60
CA PRO A 137 -3.87 -17.96 -0.59
C PRO A 137 -3.98 -17.14 -1.88
N TYR A 138 -4.93 -16.19 -1.93
CA TYR A 138 -5.04 -15.24 -3.03
C TYR A 138 -3.77 -14.42 -3.20
N LEU A 139 -3.31 -13.75 -2.13
CA LEU A 139 -2.13 -12.90 -2.24
C LEU A 139 -0.86 -13.71 -2.52
N LYS A 140 -0.71 -14.92 -1.95
CA LYS A 140 0.41 -15.84 -2.27
C LYS A 140 0.46 -16.14 -3.76
N ASP A 141 -0.69 -16.39 -4.40
CA ASP A 141 -0.76 -16.65 -5.84
C ASP A 141 -0.37 -15.42 -6.66
N VAL A 142 -0.92 -14.25 -6.34
CA VAL A 142 -0.54 -13.01 -7.04
C VAL A 142 0.96 -12.75 -6.89
N PHE A 143 1.47 -12.83 -5.66
CA PHE A 143 2.87 -12.57 -5.34
C PHE A 143 3.81 -13.58 -6.02
N ALA A 144 3.43 -14.85 -6.12
CA ALA A 144 4.19 -15.88 -6.82
C ALA A 144 4.25 -15.65 -8.35
N ASN A 145 3.24 -15.00 -8.93
CA ASN A 145 3.18 -14.70 -10.36
C ASN A 145 3.92 -13.40 -10.75
N ILE A 146 4.52 -12.69 -9.80
CA ILE A 146 5.38 -11.53 -10.07
C ILE A 146 6.80 -12.03 -10.32
N GLU A 147 7.28 -11.86 -11.55
CA GLU A 147 8.60 -12.32 -11.96
C GLU A 147 9.62 -11.18 -12.11
N ALA A 148 10.90 -11.50 -11.90
CA ALA A 148 12.02 -10.63 -12.23
C ALA A 148 13.19 -11.43 -12.82
N THR A 149 13.84 -10.88 -13.85
CA THR A 149 15.02 -11.49 -14.47
C THR A 149 16.29 -10.89 -13.88
N ASN A 150 17.10 -11.72 -13.21
CA ASN A 150 18.42 -11.35 -12.73
C ASN A 150 19.35 -11.06 -13.93
N SER A 151 19.85 -9.83 -14.03
CA SER A 151 20.65 -9.37 -15.17
C SER A 151 22.07 -9.94 -15.19
N VAL A 152 22.56 -10.46 -14.06
CA VAL A 152 23.89 -11.05 -13.92
C VAL A 152 23.87 -12.53 -14.33
N THR A 153 22.88 -13.29 -13.85
CA THR A 153 22.76 -14.73 -14.10
C THR A 153 21.90 -15.06 -15.31
N ASN A 154 21.09 -14.11 -15.79
CA ASN A 154 20.08 -14.29 -16.83
C ASN A 154 19.06 -15.40 -16.48
N THR A 155 18.67 -15.45 -15.20
CA THR A 155 17.63 -16.36 -14.68
C THR A 155 16.42 -15.55 -14.24
N THR A 156 15.23 -16.02 -14.59
CA THR A 156 13.96 -15.47 -14.10
C THR A 156 13.58 -16.16 -12.80
N HIS A 157 13.15 -15.37 -11.84
CA HIS A 157 12.69 -15.82 -10.53
C HIS A 157 11.35 -15.18 -10.21
N SER A 158 10.55 -15.87 -9.40
CA SER A 158 9.42 -15.23 -8.73
C SER A 158 9.95 -14.33 -7.61
N ILE A 159 9.28 -13.23 -7.30
CA ILE A 159 9.62 -12.45 -6.12
C ILE A 159 9.40 -13.26 -4.83
N SER A 160 8.51 -14.25 -4.84
CA SER A 160 8.26 -15.12 -3.67
C SER A 160 9.46 -16.03 -3.33
N ASP A 161 10.41 -16.21 -4.25
CA ASP A 161 11.69 -16.89 -3.97
C ASP A 161 12.59 -16.06 -3.03
N TYR A 162 12.35 -14.74 -2.93
CA TYR A 162 13.20 -13.77 -2.23
C TYR A 162 12.47 -12.97 -1.15
N ALA A 163 11.13 -12.96 -1.16
CA ALA A 163 10.32 -12.08 -0.34
C ALA A 163 9.21 -12.80 0.42
N VAL A 164 8.97 -12.36 1.66
CA VAL A 164 7.80 -12.71 2.48
C VAL A 164 6.85 -11.51 2.44
N GLY A 165 5.63 -11.70 1.92
CA GLY A 165 4.62 -10.64 1.83
C GLY A 165 4.28 -10.06 3.20
N TYR A 166 4.14 -8.73 3.29
CA TYR A 166 3.90 -8.03 4.55
C TYR A 166 2.55 -7.32 4.55
N MET A 167 2.38 -6.36 3.65
CA MET A 167 1.19 -5.53 3.52
C MET A 167 0.80 -5.44 2.05
N TRP A 168 -0.47 -5.20 1.80
CA TRP A 168 -1.00 -5.04 0.45
C TRP A 168 -2.09 -3.97 0.41
N GLY A 169 -2.45 -3.57 -0.80
CA GLY A 169 -3.61 -2.74 -1.00
C GLY A 169 -3.76 -2.28 -2.43
N THR A 170 -4.57 -1.23 -2.61
CA THR A 170 -4.88 -0.68 -3.93
C THR A 170 -4.57 0.80 -4.01
N LEU A 171 -4.51 1.31 -5.23
CA LEU A 171 -4.54 2.75 -5.52
C LEU A 171 -5.93 3.09 -6.06
N GLY A 172 -6.60 4.04 -5.43
CA GLY A 172 -7.97 4.41 -5.75
C GLY A 172 -8.26 5.87 -5.48
N ILE A 173 -9.54 6.20 -5.51
CA ILE A 173 -10.04 7.56 -5.33
C ILE A 173 -10.76 7.64 -3.99
N LEU A 174 -10.17 8.37 -3.04
CA LEU A 174 -10.83 8.78 -1.81
C LEU A 174 -11.56 10.11 -2.07
N TYR A 175 -12.83 10.21 -1.70
CA TYR A 175 -13.64 11.39 -1.98
C TYR A 175 -14.65 11.70 -0.88
N ASN A 176 -15.01 12.98 -0.78
CA ASN A 176 -16.05 13.48 0.10
C ASN A 176 -17.28 13.88 -0.74
N PRO A 177 -18.36 13.07 -0.74
CA PRO A 177 -19.54 13.37 -1.54
C PRO A 177 -20.38 14.53 -0.99
N THR A 178 -20.18 14.92 0.27
CA THR A 178 -20.86 16.04 0.93
C THR A 178 -20.01 17.32 0.98
N TYR A 179 -18.90 17.35 0.26
CA TYR A 179 -17.98 18.48 0.26
C TYR A 179 -18.66 19.80 -0.14
N GLU A 180 -18.47 20.85 0.66
CA GLU A 180 -19.19 22.13 0.50
C GLU A 180 -19.04 22.74 -0.91
N LYS A 181 -17.87 22.59 -1.56
CA LYS A 181 -17.67 23.10 -2.92
C LYS A 181 -18.51 22.37 -3.97
N TYR A 182 -18.90 21.11 -3.74
CA TYR A 182 -19.74 20.34 -4.67
C TYR A 182 -21.19 20.78 -4.60
N ALA A 183 -21.70 21.05 -3.39
CA ALA A 183 -23.01 21.70 -3.23
C ALA A 183 -23.07 23.06 -3.96
N ASN A 184 -22.00 23.86 -3.90
CA ASN A 184 -21.90 25.14 -4.62
C ASN A 184 -21.79 25.01 -6.15
N ARG A 185 -21.48 23.81 -6.65
CA ARG A 185 -21.34 23.49 -8.08
C ARG A 185 -22.52 22.67 -8.61
N ASP A 186 -23.59 22.51 -7.82
CA ASP A 186 -24.76 21.66 -8.13
C ASP A 186 -24.39 20.19 -8.42
N ILE A 187 -23.36 19.67 -7.75
CA ILE A 187 -22.96 18.26 -7.81
C ILE A 187 -23.61 17.56 -6.60
N SER A 188 -24.51 16.60 -6.87
CA SER A 188 -25.18 15.82 -5.82
C SER A 188 -24.28 14.70 -5.31
N PHE A 189 -24.62 14.14 -4.14
CA PHE A 189 -24.03 12.92 -3.60
C PHE A 189 -24.03 11.78 -4.64
N GLU A 190 -25.19 11.50 -5.24
CA GLU A 190 -25.34 10.45 -6.26
C GLU A 190 -24.43 10.66 -7.46
N THR A 191 -24.37 11.88 -8.00
CA THR A 191 -23.54 12.19 -9.17
C THR A 191 -22.05 11.98 -8.89
N ILE A 192 -21.54 12.44 -7.75
CA ILE A 192 -20.12 12.23 -7.44
C ILE A 192 -19.81 10.76 -7.14
N THR A 193 -20.67 10.06 -6.42
CA THR A 193 -20.50 8.63 -6.17
C THR A 193 -20.46 7.82 -7.46
N GLU A 194 -21.31 8.16 -8.45
CA GLU A 194 -21.26 7.58 -9.81
C GLU A 194 -19.99 7.96 -10.57
N ASP A 195 -19.61 9.24 -10.56
CA ASP A 195 -18.44 9.71 -11.31
C ASP A 195 -17.13 9.08 -10.80
N MET A 196 -17.00 8.88 -9.49
CA MET A 196 -15.77 8.34 -8.89
C MET A 196 -15.53 6.87 -9.23
N GLN A 197 -16.52 6.18 -9.84
CA GLN A 197 -16.34 4.85 -10.43
C GLN A 197 -15.59 4.89 -11.79
N ASP A 198 -15.18 6.07 -12.27
CA ASP A 198 -14.40 6.24 -13.50
C ASP A 198 -13.17 7.12 -13.28
N TRP A 199 -11.97 6.63 -13.65
CA TRP A 199 -10.73 7.40 -13.64
C TRP A 199 -10.81 8.71 -14.42
N ASN A 200 -11.64 8.76 -15.48
CA ASN A 200 -11.84 9.95 -16.29
C ASN A 200 -12.43 11.13 -15.50
N SER A 201 -13.07 10.88 -14.36
CA SER A 201 -13.60 11.92 -13.48
C SER A 201 -12.53 12.89 -12.99
N LEU A 202 -11.27 12.45 -12.88
CA LEU A 202 -10.14 13.30 -12.50
C LEU A 202 -9.86 14.42 -13.52
N TRP A 203 -10.28 14.23 -14.78
CA TRP A 203 -10.21 15.23 -15.84
C TRP A 203 -11.47 16.09 -15.98
N ASP A 204 -12.54 15.80 -15.24
CA ASP A 204 -13.76 16.60 -15.30
C ASP A 204 -13.57 17.95 -14.60
N THR A 205 -13.78 19.02 -15.36
CA THR A 205 -13.64 20.40 -14.87
C THR A 205 -14.64 20.78 -13.77
N LYS A 206 -15.71 20.00 -13.55
CA LYS A 206 -16.61 20.21 -12.40
C LYS A 206 -15.91 19.94 -11.07
N TYR A 207 -14.83 19.15 -11.07
CA TYR A 207 -13.95 18.86 -9.92
C TYR A 207 -12.67 19.70 -9.91
N LYS A 208 -12.60 20.74 -10.75
CA LYS A 208 -11.42 21.61 -10.83
C LYS A 208 -11.04 22.21 -9.47
N ASP A 209 -9.76 22.23 -9.15
CA ASP A 209 -9.16 22.77 -7.93
C ASP A 209 -9.66 22.09 -6.62
N THR A 210 -10.15 20.85 -6.71
CA THR A 210 -10.57 20.04 -5.54
C THR A 210 -9.91 18.66 -5.46
N ILE A 211 -9.06 18.32 -6.44
CA ILE A 211 -8.38 17.02 -6.53
C ILE A 211 -6.93 17.16 -6.08
N SER A 212 -6.43 16.28 -5.22
CA SER A 212 -4.98 16.06 -5.08
C SER A 212 -4.56 14.72 -5.67
N ILE A 213 -3.34 14.67 -6.21
CA ILE A 213 -2.74 13.44 -6.72
C ILE A 213 -1.37 13.21 -6.08
N LYS A 214 -0.96 11.94 -6.00
CA LYS A 214 0.33 11.55 -5.44
C LYS A 214 1.50 12.21 -6.18
N ASP A 215 2.49 12.73 -5.46
CA ASP A 215 3.80 13.14 -6.00
C ASP A 215 4.70 11.92 -6.22
N SER A 216 4.12 10.89 -6.86
CA SER A 216 4.73 9.61 -7.17
C SER A 216 4.65 9.38 -8.67
N MET A 217 5.81 9.15 -9.27
CA MET A 217 5.92 8.88 -10.71
C MET A 217 5.12 7.63 -11.10
N ARG A 218 5.26 6.54 -10.34
CA ARG A 218 4.61 5.24 -10.62
C ARG A 218 3.09 5.36 -10.53
N ASP A 219 2.61 5.94 -9.43
CA ASP A 219 1.18 6.01 -9.13
C ASP A 219 0.46 7.05 -10.00
N THR A 220 1.12 8.15 -10.34
CA THR A 220 0.54 9.10 -11.31
C THR A 220 0.56 8.53 -12.74
N TYR A 221 1.62 7.79 -13.10
CA TYR A 221 1.70 7.15 -14.40
C TYR A 221 0.62 6.08 -14.59
N SER A 222 0.28 5.31 -13.54
CA SER A 222 -0.78 4.30 -13.60
C SER A 222 -2.14 4.91 -13.94
N VAL A 223 -2.50 6.02 -13.30
CA VAL A 223 -3.74 6.78 -13.62
C VAL A 223 -3.70 7.31 -15.05
N GLY A 224 -2.55 7.79 -15.52
CA GLY A 224 -2.36 8.20 -16.90
C GLY A 224 -2.55 7.07 -17.92
N ILE A 225 -2.12 5.85 -17.60
CA ILE A 225 -2.36 4.65 -18.41
C ILE A 225 -3.85 4.31 -18.48
N MET A 226 -4.54 4.32 -17.34
CA MET A 226 -5.99 4.09 -17.29
C MET A 226 -6.74 5.11 -18.14
N ARG A 227 -6.29 6.36 -18.16
CA ARG A 227 -6.85 7.42 -19.00
C ARG A 227 -6.58 7.21 -20.49
N VAL A 228 -5.33 6.96 -20.88
CA VAL A 228 -4.93 6.84 -22.29
C VAL A 228 -5.55 5.63 -22.97
N PHE A 229 -5.70 4.52 -22.23
CA PHE A 229 -6.21 3.25 -22.76
C PHE A 229 -7.62 2.90 -22.27
N ASP A 230 -8.38 3.87 -21.73
CA ASP A 230 -9.75 3.65 -21.22
C ASP A 230 -10.64 2.92 -22.22
N GLU A 231 -10.67 3.37 -23.49
CA GLU A 231 -11.47 2.73 -24.55
C GLU A 231 -11.04 1.27 -24.82
N GLU A 232 -9.74 0.98 -24.76
CA GLU A 232 -9.21 -0.38 -24.99
C GLU A 232 -9.53 -1.30 -23.81
N ILE A 233 -9.39 -0.79 -22.58
CA ILE A 233 -9.70 -1.53 -21.35
C ILE A 233 -11.20 -1.84 -21.28
N ARG A 234 -12.07 -0.88 -21.60
CA ARG A 234 -13.53 -1.10 -21.64
C ARG A 234 -13.93 -2.12 -22.71
N GLN A 235 -13.32 -2.10 -23.88
CA GLN A 235 -13.53 -3.13 -24.91
C GLN A 235 -13.07 -4.51 -24.46
N LEU A 236 -11.97 -4.60 -23.72
CA LEU A 236 -11.51 -5.84 -23.10
C LEU A 236 -12.55 -6.34 -22.08
N GLN A 237 -13.06 -5.46 -21.21
CA GLN A 237 -14.12 -5.79 -20.25
C GLN A 237 -15.39 -6.29 -20.94
N GLU A 238 -15.90 -5.59 -21.95
CA GLU A 238 -17.05 -6.03 -22.75
C GLU A 238 -16.83 -7.40 -23.43
N THR A 239 -15.57 -7.74 -23.72
CA THR A 239 -15.25 -9.02 -24.33
C THR A 239 -15.37 -10.17 -23.33
N TYR A 240 -14.95 -9.94 -22.08
CA TYR A 240 -14.82 -10.94 -21.03
C TYR A 240 -16.04 -11.02 -20.10
N LEU A 241 -16.73 -9.91 -19.82
CA LEU A 241 -17.92 -9.83 -18.94
C LEU A 241 -19.25 -10.02 -19.70
N ASP A 242 -19.20 -10.48 -20.94
CA ASP A 242 -20.40 -10.83 -21.71
C ASP A 242 -20.87 -12.25 -21.35
N ASP A 243 -21.91 -12.32 -20.50
CA ASP A 243 -22.58 -13.55 -20.06
C ASP A 243 -23.02 -14.49 -21.19
N SER A 244 -23.08 -14.00 -22.44
CA SER A 244 -23.42 -14.81 -23.61
C SER A 244 -22.24 -15.58 -24.21
N LYS A 245 -21.00 -15.36 -23.72
CA LYS A 245 -19.78 -15.99 -24.24
C LYS A 245 -19.26 -17.12 -23.33
N PRO A 246 -18.75 -18.23 -23.88
CA PRO A 246 -18.58 -19.47 -23.11
C PRO A 246 -17.29 -19.61 -22.29
N ALA A 247 -16.48 -18.57 -22.09
CA ALA A 247 -15.25 -18.67 -21.29
C ALA A 247 -14.80 -17.30 -20.79
N TYR A 248 -15.40 -16.81 -19.70
CA TYR A 248 -14.71 -15.84 -18.86
C TYR A 248 -13.63 -16.58 -18.08
N ASP A 249 -12.36 -16.37 -18.44
CA ASP A 249 -11.23 -16.75 -17.60
C ASP A 249 -10.67 -15.46 -16.96
N PRO A 250 -10.90 -15.22 -15.66
CA PRO A 250 -10.42 -14.02 -14.98
C PRO A 250 -8.90 -13.89 -15.02
N THR A 251 -8.17 -15.01 -15.13
CA THR A 251 -6.70 -15.03 -15.25
C THR A 251 -6.26 -14.48 -16.61
N GLU A 252 -6.89 -14.94 -17.69
CA GLU A 252 -6.59 -14.50 -19.05
C GLU A 252 -6.97 -13.02 -19.24
N TYR A 253 -8.09 -12.59 -18.65
CA TYR A 253 -8.49 -11.19 -18.61
C TYR A 253 -7.45 -10.33 -17.89
N ASN A 254 -7.03 -10.73 -16.69
CA ASN A 254 -6.05 -10.00 -15.90
C ASN A 254 -4.68 -9.92 -16.59
N GLU A 255 -4.23 -10.98 -17.28
CA GLU A 255 -2.97 -10.97 -18.01
C GLU A 255 -2.97 -9.94 -19.16
N GLN A 256 -4.09 -9.83 -19.88
CA GLN A 256 -4.26 -8.84 -20.95
C GLN A 256 -4.37 -7.42 -20.39
N LEU A 257 -5.13 -7.22 -19.31
CA LEU A 257 -5.21 -5.93 -18.64
C LEU A 257 -3.83 -5.50 -18.12
N THR A 258 -3.11 -6.40 -17.45
CA THR A 258 -1.75 -6.18 -16.95
C THR A 258 -0.79 -5.82 -18.09
N THR A 259 -0.97 -6.41 -19.27
CA THR A 259 -0.18 -6.05 -20.47
C THR A 259 -0.45 -4.61 -20.92
N ILE A 260 -1.70 -4.17 -20.93
CA ILE A 260 -2.07 -2.77 -21.24
C ILE A 260 -1.51 -1.84 -20.16
N PHE A 261 -1.72 -2.20 -18.89
CA PHE A 261 -1.37 -1.43 -17.72
C PHE A 261 0.13 -1.13 -17.61
N ASN A 262 0.98 -2.05 -18.10
CA ASN A 262 2.44 -1.96 -18.03
C ASN A 262 3.10 -1.39 -19.30
N ARG A 263 2.33 -0.82 -20.24
CA ARG A 263 2.91 -0.19 -21.44
C ARG A 263 3.74 1.03 -21.06
N SER A 264 5.00 1.04 -21.50
CA SER A 264 5.99 2.06 -21.13
C SER A 264 6.90 2.45 -22.28
N ASP A 265 6.59 2.07 -23.52
CA ASP A 265 7.35 2.51 -24.68
C ASP A 265 7.26 4.04 -24.88
N GLU A 266 8.20 4.60 -25.63
CA GLU A 266 8.31 6.04 -25.85
C GLU A 266 7.02 6.70 -26.34
N THR A 267 6.22 6.02 -27.17
CA THR A 267 4.95 6.56 -27.69
C THR A 267 3.90 6.59 -26.59
N THR A 268 3.77 5.49 -25.85
CA THR A 268 2.84 5.40 -24.71
C THR A 268 3.16 6.47 -23.67
N VAL A 269 4.44 6.60 -23.28
CA VAL A 269 4.88 7.59 -22.28
C VAL A 269 4.60 9.02 -22.75
N ALA A 270 4.75 9.31 -24.05
CA ALA A 270 4.40 10.60 -24.61
C ALA A 270 2.90 10.91 -24.51
N SER A 271 2.03 9.94 -24.83
CA SER A 271 0.57 10.09 -24.68
C SER A 271 0.16 10.28 -23.23
N VAL A 272 0.75 9.51 -22.31
CA VAL A 272 0.49 9.65 -20.86
C VAL A 272 0.88 11.05 -20.39
N LYS A 273 2.04 11.59 -20.82
CA LYS A 273 2.45 12.95 -20.49
C LYS A 273 1.41 14.00 -20.92
N GLU A 274 0.87 13.87 -22.12
CA GLU A 274 -0.10 14.83 -22.66
C GLU A 274 -1.37 14.86 -21.80
N GLU A 275 -1.93 13.70 -21.45
CA GLU A 275 -3.10 13.62 -20.57
C GLU A 275 -2.79 14.10 -19.15
N LEU A 276 -1.62 13.75 -18.59
CA LEU A 276 -1.21 14.22 -17.27
C LEU A 276 -1.05 15.75 -17.22
N LEU A 277 -0.54 16.37 -18.28
CA LEU A 277 -0.46 17.84 -18.36
C LEU A 277 -1.86 18.48 -18.35
N VAL A 278 -2.87 17.84 -18.94
CA VAL A 278 -4.27 18.30 -18.82
C VAL A 278 -4.77 18.12 -17.38
N LEU A 279 -4.52 16.96 -16.76
CA LEU A 279 -4.90 16.69 -15.37
C LEU A 279 -4.29 17.73 -14.42
N LYS A 280 -3.02 18.08 -14.63
CA LYS A 280 -2.29 19.06 -13.81
C LYS A 280 -2.95 20.44 -13.77
N GLU A 281 -3.64 20.84 -14.84
CA GLU A 281 -4.41 22.09 -14.87
C GLU A 281 -5.77 21.97 -14.15
N ASN A 282 -6.19 20.76 -13.80
CA ASN A 282 -7.46 20.48 -13.12
C ASN A 282 -7.29 20.27 -11.60
N ILE A 283 -6.14 19.77 -11.15
CA ILE A 283 -5.88 19.44 -9.74
C ILE A 283 -5.63 20.69 -8.87
N TYR A 284 -5.95 20.56 -7.58
CA TYR A 284 -5.52 21.48 -6.53
C TYR A 284 -4.00 21.43 -6.32
N GLY A 285 -3.40 20.22 -6.33
CA GLY A 285 -1.96 20.07 -6.14
C GLY A 285 -1.49 18.63 -6.00
N PHE A 286 -0.17 18.48 -5.87
CA PHE A 286 0.49 17.23 -5.57
C PHE A 286 0.65 17.04 -4.06
N GLU A 287 0.60 15.78 -3.60
CA GLU A 287 0.81 15.42 -2.20
C GLU A 287 1.58 14.10 -2.08
N ASN A 288 2.35 13.91 -1.01
CA ASN A 288 2.98 12.63 -0.71
C ASN A 288 2.23 11.91 0.42
N ASP A 289 2.07 12.64 1.52
CA ASP A 289 1.44 12.15 2.75
C ASP A 289 0.34 13.10 3.27
N SER A 290 0.38 14.37 2.86
CA SER A 290 -0.57 15.39 3.35
C SER A 290 -1.99 15.22 2.82
N GLY A 291 -2.22 14.37 1.79
CA GLY A 291 -3.55 14.13 1.22
C GLY A 291 -4.58 13.68 2.26
N LYS A 292 -4.15 12.81 3.19
CA LYS A 292 -4.96 12.32 4.32
C LYS A 292 -5.58 13.46 5.11
N GLN A 293 -4.74 14.39 5.57
CA GLN A 293 -5.17 15.53 6.37
C GLN A 293 -5.84 16.62 5.53
N ASP A 294 -5.43 16.79 4.26
CA ASP A 294 -6.01 17.78 3.37
C ASP A 294 -7.49 17.48 3.05
N ILE A 295 -7.89 16.21 2.90
CA ILE A 295 -9.30 15.87 2.68
C ILE A 295 -10.13 15.95 3.97
N VAL A 296 -9.59 15.50 5.10
CA VAL A 296 -10.24 15.61 6.42
C VAL A 296 -10.49 17.09 6.76
N THR A 297 -9.54 17.98 6.51
CA THR A 297 -9.69 19.42 6.78
C THR A 297 -10.54 20.17 5.74
N GLY A 298 -11.05 19.48 4.69
CA GLY A 298 -11.86 20.08 3.63
C GLY A 298 -11.10 20.98 2.66
N LYS A 299 -9.76 20.88 2.60
CA LYS A 299 -8.94 21.64 1.63
C LYS A 299 -9.15 21.13 0.21
N ILE A 300 -9.32 19.82 0.07
CA ILE A 300 -9.66 19.08 -1.15
C ILE A 300 -10.96 18.29 -0.94
N GLY A 301 -11.56 17.80 -2.02
CA GLY A 301 -12.73 16.92 -1.97
C GLY A 301 -12.52 15.56 -2.63
N ILE A 302 -11.40 15.38 -3.35
CA ILE A 302 -10.97 14.14 -4.00
C ILE A 302 -9.46 14.00 -3.78
N ASN A 303 -9.00 12.80 -3.42
CA ASN A 303 -7.59 12.43 -3.29
C ASN A 303 -7.33 11.09 -3.99
N LEU A 304 -6.30 11.05 -4.83
CA LEU A 304 -5.72 9.78 -5.28
C LEU A 304 -4.95 9.18 -4.11
N ALA A 305 -5.47 8.09 -3.53
CA ALA A 305 -4.99 7.54 -2.26
C ALA A 305 -4.61 6.08 -2.39
N TRP A 306 -3.59 5.66 -1.64
CA TRP A 306 -3.42 4.25 -1.32
C TRP A 306 -4.51 3.83 -0.33
N SER A 307 -4.99 2.60 -0.42
CA SER A 307 -6.12 2.15 0.41
C SER A 307 -5.87 2.31 1.92
N GLY A 308 -4.66 2.05 2.42
CA GLY A 308 -4.34 2.29 3.84
C GLY A 308 -4.43 3.76 4.26
N ASP A 309 -3.94 4.67 3.40
CA ASP A 309 -4.10 6.12 3.62
C ASP A 309 -5.59 6.52 3.61
N ALA A 310 -6.38 5.88 2.74
CA ALA A 310 -7.81 6.13 2.62
C ALA A 310 -8.58 5.70 3.87
N VAL A 311 -8.28 4.51 4.41
CA VAL A 311 -8.85 4.02 5.67
C VAL A 311 -8.54 4.97 6.81
N TYR A 312 -7.26 5.33 6.97
CA TYR A 312 -6.85 6.30 7.98
C TYR A 312 -7.61 7.62 7.85
N ALA A 313 -7.75 8.15 6.63
CA ALA A 313 -8.47 9.40 6.40
C ALA A 313 -9.98 9.29 6.69
N MET A 314 -10.60 8.15 6.36
CA MET A 314 -12.01 7.86 6.70
C MET A 314 -12.21 7.89 8.21
N ASP A 315 -11.40 7.13 8.95
CA ASP A 315 -11.49 7.06 10.42
C ASP A 315 -11.30 8.44 11.07
N GLN A 316 -10.30 9.20 10.64
CA GLN A 316 -10.07 10.55 11.17
C GLN A 316 -11.21 11.52 10.81
N ALA A 317 -11.79 11.44 9.61
CA ALA A 317 -12.89 12.31 9.22
C ALA A 317 -14.14 12.03 10.07
N GLU A 318 -14.43 10.77 10.36
CA GLU A 318 -15.56 10.38 11.21
C GLU A 318 -15.35 10.81 12.66
N GLU A 319 -14.16 10.55 13.21
CA GLU A 319 -13.84 10.87 14.60
C GLU A 319 -13.74 12.37 14.88
N GLU A 320 -13.11 13.14 13.99
CA GLU A 320 -12.79 14.54 14.24
C GLU A 320 -13.88 15.51 13.78
N ILE A 321 -14.55 15.20 12.66
CA ILE A 321 -15.48 16.12 12.00
C ILE A 321 -16.81 15.49 11.58
N GLU A 322 -17.12 14.28 12.04
CA GLU A 322 -18.39 13.58 11.80
C GLU A 322 -18.76 13.52 10.30
N THR A 323 -17.77 13.31 9.44
CA THR A 323 -17.93 13.28 7.98
C THR A 323 -17.54 11.93 7.40
N GLU A 324 -18.45 11.35 6.63
CA GLU A 324 -18.20 10.09 5.93
C GLU A 324 -17.47 10.37 4.61
N LEU A 325 -16.31 9.73 4.46
CA LEU A 325 -15.57 9.69 3.21
C LEU A 325 -15.76 8.31 2.57
N TYR A 326 -15.56 8.26 1.25
CA TYR A 326 -15.75 7.05 0.46
C TYR A 326 -14.52 6.80 -0.39
N TYR A 327 -14.26 5.53 -0.67
CA TYR A 327 -13.17 5.05 -1.50
C TYR A 327 -13.73 4.28 -2.69
N SER A 328 -13.21 4.57 -3.88
CA SER A 328 -13.54 3.83 -5.10
C SER A 328 -12.29 3.32 -5.77
N ILE A 329 -12.36 2.06 -6.22
CA ILE A 329 -11.53 1.55 -7.29
C ILE A 329 -12.40 1.62 -8.54
N PRO A 330 -12.08 2.48 -9.52
CA PRO A 330 -12.90 2.63 -10.71
C PRO A 330 -13.17 1.31 -11.43
N GLU A 331 -14.32 1.22 -12.11
CA GLU A 331 -14.82 -0.02 -12.72
C GLU A 331 -13.85 -0.65 -13.73
N THR A 332 -13.03 0.17 -14.39
CA THR A 332 -12.00 -0.26 -15.34
C THR A 332 -10.82 -0.96 -14.66
N GLY A 333 -10.76 -0.97 -13.33
CA GLY A 333 -9.71 -1.57 -12.54
C GLY A 333 -8.71 -0.54 -12.03
N GLY A 334 -7.55 -1.01 -11.58
CA GLY A 334 -6.55 -0.12 -10.99
C GLY A 334 -5.26 -0.82 -10.60
N ASN A 335 -4.45 -0.14 -9.78
CA ASN A 335 -3.23 -0.75 -9.26
C ASN A 335 -3.52 -1.55 -7.98
N ILE A 336 -2.98 -2.76 -7.92
CA ILE A 336 -2.67 -3.47 -6.67
C ILE A 336 -1.18 -3.32 -6.38
N TRP A 337 -0.84 -3.12 -5.11
CA TRP A 337 0.55 -2.99 -4.65
C TRP A 337 0.81 -3.91 -3.46
N PHE A 338 2.07 -4.27 -3.29
CA PHE A 338 2.54 -5.12 -2.19
C PHE A 338 3.85 -4.58 -1.63
N ASP A 339 4.00 -4.66 -0.31
CA ASP A 339 5.29 -4.57 0.34
C ASP A 339 5.68 -5.95 0.90
N GLY A 340 6.96 -6.29 0.76
CA GLY A 340 7.45 -7.61 1.16
C GLY A 340 8.84 -7.54 1.77
N TRP A 341 9.06 -8.32 2.81
CA TRP A 341 10.35 -8.42 3.46
C TRP A 341 11.35 -9.22 2.62
N VAL A 342 12.51 -8.61 2.36
CA VAL A 342 13.63 -9.23 1.64
C VAL A 342 14.89 -9.21 2.49
N MET A 343 15.82 -10.13 2.19
CA MET A 343 17.16 -10.15 2.78
C MET A 343 18.19 -9.62 1.77
N PRO A 344 18.77 -8.43 1.95
CA PRO A 344 19.86 -7.97 1.09
C PRO A 344 21.10 -8.86 1.24
N LYS A 345 21.83 -9.08 0.14
CA LYS A 345 23.11 -9.78 0.19
C LYS A 345 24.10 -9.00 1.04
N SER A 346 24.68 -9.68 2.02
CA SER A 346 25.73 -9.13 2.87
C SER A 346 26.59 -10.25 3.45
N ASP A 347 27.90 -10.01 3.56
CA ASP A 347 28.83 -10.92 4.24
C ASP A 347 28.54 -11.07 5.75
N SER A 348 27.76 -10.14 6.32
CA SER A 348 27.36 -10.16 7.73
C SER A 348 25.87 -10.40 7.95
N LEU A 349 25.16 -10.92 6.94
CA LEU A 349 23.72 -11.20 7.02
C LEU A 349 23.41 -12.22 8.14
N ASN A 350 22.55 -11.83 9.07
CA ASN A 350 22.00 -12.71 10.10
C ASN A 350 20.75 -13.44 9.61
N LYS A 351 20.92 -14.32 8.62
CA LYS A 351 19.83 -15.03 7.92
C LYS A 351 18.89 -15.79 8.85
N GLU A 352 19.44 -16.44 9.88
CA GLU A 352 18.64 -17.20 10.84
C GLU A 352 17.70 -16.30 11.64
N LEU A 353 18.20 -15.16 12.13
CA LEU A 353 17.39 -14.25 12.93
C LEU A 353 16.40 -13.47 12.06
N ALA A 354 16.79 -13.12 10.83
CA ALA A 354 15.92 -12.51 9.84
C ALA A 354 14.68 -13.39 9.59
N GLN A 355 14.86 -14.66 9.20
CA GLN A 355 13.73 -15.55 8.91
C GLN A 355 12.86 -15.84 10.14
N LYS A 356 13.43 -15.86 11.36
CA LYS A 356 12.64 -15.96 12.60
C LYS A 356 11.79 -14.72 12.86
N PHE A 357 12.31 -13.53 12.56
CA PHE A 357 11.51 -12.31 12.64
C PHE A 357 10.36 -12.36 11.64
N LEU A 358 10.61 -12.82 10.41
CA LEU A 358 9.56 -13.02 9.41
C LEU A 358 8.49 -13.99 9.89
N ASP A 359 8.88 -15.09 10.52
CA ASP A 359 7.95 -16.09 11.06
C ASP A 359 7.13 -15.52 12.22
N PHE A 360 7.78 -14.75 13.09
CA PHE A 360 7.16 -14.09 14.22
C PHE A 360 6.11 -13.08 13.79
N VAL A 361 6.42 -12.17 12.85
CA VAL A 361 5.44 -11.17 12.37
C VAL A 361 4.36 -11.77 11.46
N SER A 362 4.57 -13.00 10.98
CA SER A 362 3.57 -13.73 10.18
C SER A 362 2.60 -14.56 11.03
N ASP A 363 2.80 -14.61 12.35
CA ASP A 363 1.83 -15.18 13.28
C ASP A 363 0.55 -14.33 13.29
N PRO A 364 -0.66 -14.90 13.12
CA PRO A 364 -1.90 -14.13 13.02
C PRO A 364 -2.12 -13.15 14.19
N PHE A 365 -1.77 -13.52 15.42
CA PHE A 365 -1.92 -12.65 16.58
C PHE A 365 -1.01 -11.42 16.50
N ASN A 366 0.23 -11.60 16.05
CA ASN A 366 1.17 -10.49 15.87
C ASN A 366 0.78 -9.62 14.67
N ALA A 367 0.37 -10.25 13.57
CA ALA A 367 -0.11 -9.56 12.38
C ALA A 367 -1.36 -8.72 12.69
N ALA A 368 -2.31 -9.24 13.47
CA ALA A 368 -3.52 -8.53 13.85
C ALA A 368 -3.23 -7.30 14.71
N GLN A 369 -2.38 -7.43 15.74
CA GLN A 369 -1.94 -6.27 16.53
C GLN A 369 -1.22 -5.22 15.67
N ASN A 370 -0.40 -5.67 14.72
CA ASN A 370 0.28 -4.76 13.81
C ASN A 370 -0.72 -4.01 12.93
N MET A 371 -1.67 -4.75 12.34
CA MET A 371 -2.74 -4.25 11.47
C MET A 371 -3.59 -3.19 12.19
N ASP A 372 -4.00 -3.48 13.43
CA ASP A 372 -4.76 -2.56 14.28
C ASP A 372 -4.00 -1.28 14.60
N TYR A 373 -2.67 -1.38 14.81
CA TYR A 373 -1.87 -0.20 15.10
C TYR A 373 -1.67 0.71 13.88
N ILE A 374 -1.32 0.14 12.73
CA ILE A 374 -0.90 0.88 11.53
C ILE A 374 -2.03 1.21 10.55
N GLY A 375 -3.14 0.44 10.56
CA GLY A 375 -4.32 0.67 9.71
C GLY A 375 -4.23 0.15 8.26
N TYR A 376 -3.13 -0.52 7.88
CA TYR A 376 -2.94 -1.12 6.55
C TYR A 376 -3.37 -2.58 6.52
N SER A 377 -3.72 -3.10 5.34
CA SER A 377 -4.17 -4.50 5.18
C SER A 377 -3.00 -5.48 5.22
N SER A 378 -3.06 -6.42 6.17
CA SER A 378 -2.10 -7.50 6.32
C SER A 378 -2.10 -8.47 5.13
N PHE A 379 -0.94 -9.02 4.79
CA PHE A 379 -0.81 -10.17 3.87
C PHE A 379 -1.27 -11.49 4.53
N ILE A 380 -1.27 -11.52 5.87
CA ILE A 380 -1.63 -12.65 6.71
C ILE A 380 -3.15 -12.65 6.96
N GLY A 381 -3.76 -13.82 6.80
CA GLY A 381 -5.12 -14.14 7.27
C GLY A 381 -5.08 -14.84 8.63
N GLY A 382 -5.79 -15.95 8.77
CA GLY A 382 -5.90 -16.66 10.04
C GLY A 382 -6.93 -16.08 11.01
N GLU A 383 -7.18 -16.82 12.09
CA GLU A 383 -8.33 -16.57 12.97
C GLU A 383 -8.27 -15.23 13.72
N ASP A 384 -7.08 -14.78 14.14
CA ASP A 384 -6.94 -13.50 14.83
C ASP A 384 -7.22 -12.30 13.89
N ILE A 385 -6.78 -12.39 12.62
CA ILE A 385 -7.11 -11.38 11.60
C ILE A 385 -8.59 -11.43 11.26
N ASN A 386 -9.16 -12.63 11.09
CA ASN A 386 -10.58 -12.83 10.81
C ASN A 386 -11.47 -12.22 11.92
N THR A 387 -11.12 -12.51 13.18
CA THR A 387 -11.79 -11.94 14.35
C THR A 387 -11.71 -10.41 14.34
N LEU A 388 -10.52 -9.84 14.09
CA LEU A 388 -10.32 -8.40 14.06
C LEU A 388 -11.17 -7.71 12.98
N VAL A 389 -11.24 -8.31 11.77
CA VAL A 389 -12.06 -7.79 10.67
C VAL A 389 -13.56 -7.87 11.00
N HIS A 390 -14.02 -8.95 11.64
CA HIS A 390 -15.39 -9.04 12.15
C HIS A 390 -15.68 -7.97 13.22
N GLU A 391 -14.77 -7.77 14.17
CA GLU A 391 -14.91 -6.73 15.21
C GLU A 391 -14.97 -5.32 14.63
N TRP A 392 -14.26 -5.05 13.53
CA TRP A 392 -14.25 -3.72 12.90
C TRP A 392 -15.49 -3.44 12.06
N TYR A 393 -15.99 -4.43 11.32
CA TYR A 393 -16.92 -4.15 10.22
C TYR A 393 -18.23 -4.93 10.28
N ASP A 394 -18.31 -6.03 11.04
CA ASP A 394 -19.55 -6.78 11.11
C ASP A 394 -20.56 -6.07 12.02
N ILE A 395 -21.73 -5.75 11.47
CA ILE A 395 -22.81 -5.11 12.23
C ILE A 395 -23.28 -5.93 13.43
N ARG A 396 -22.97 -7.23 13.46
CA ARG A 396 -23.29 -8.15 14.55
C ARG A 396 -22.35 -8.00 15.76
N GLU A 397 -21.28 -7.22 15.65
CA GLU A 397 -20.26 -7.03 16.70
C GLU A 397 -19.79 -8.40 17.26
N ASP A 398 -19.71 -8.54 18.59
CA ASP A 398 -19.29 -9.76 19.30
C ASP A 398 -20.19 -11.01 19.06
N GLU A 399 -21.27 -10.88 18.29
CA GLU A 399 -22.22 -11.95 17.96
C GLU A 399 -22.11 -12.43 16.50
N TRP A 400 -21.00 -12.16 15.80
CA TRP A 400 -20.78 -12.52 14.39
C TRP A 400 -20.88 -14.01 14.07
N GLU A 401 -20.67 -14.91 15.04
CA GLU A 401 -20.94 -16.35 14.88
C GLU A 401 -22.44 -16.69 14.82
N THR A 402 -23.32 -15.76 15.21
CA THR A 402 -24.77 -15.96 15.19
C THR A 402 -25.27 -15.92 13.74
N PRO A 403 -26.07 -16.91 13.29
CA PRO A 403 -26.69 -16.88 11.98
C PRO A 403 -27.47 -15.58 11.76
N ILE A 404 -27.27 -14.92 10.61
CA ILE A 404 -27.80 -13.59 10.35
C ILE A 404 -29.31 -13.48 10.56
N ASP A 405 -30.08 -14.49 10.16
CA ASP A 405 -31.54 -14.52 10.34
C ASP A 405 -31.94 -14.56 11.83
N GLU A 406 -31.18 -15.26 12.67
CA GLU A 406 -31.42 -15.33 14.12
C GLU A 406 -31.05 -14.01 14.79
N TRP A 407 -29.92 -13.41 14.40
CA TRP A 407 -29.48 -12.12 14.92
C TRP A 407 -30.44 -10.99 14.53
N LYS A 408 -30.89 -10.94 13.27
CA LYS A 408 -31.91 -9.98 12.79
C LYS A 408 -33.20 -10.11 13.58
N LEU A 409 -33.66 -11.34 13.80
CA LEU A 409 -34.87 -11.60 14.59
C LEU A 409 -34.71 -11.15 16.06
N ALA A 410 -33.54 -11.38 16.67
CA ALA A 410 -33.27 -11.00 18.05
C ALA A 410 -33.22 -9.46 18.24
N ASN A 411 -32.77 -8.73 17.21
CA ASN A 411 -32.57 -7.28 17.24
C ASN A 411 -33.67 -6.46 16.54
N ASP A 412 -34.76 -7.11 16.09
CA ASP A 412 -35.88 -6.46 15.38
C ASP A 412 -35.45 -5.71 14.10
N ILE A 413 -34.41 -6.23 13.42
CA ILE A 413 -33.89 -5.68 12.16
C ILE A 413 -34.69 -6.26 11.00
N THR A 414 -35.33 -5.38 10.21
CA THR A 414 -36.10 -5.77 9.03
C THR A 414 -35.43 -5.40 7.71
N ASP A 415 -34.38 -4.60 7.76
CA ASP A 415 -33.74 -4.04 6.58
C ASP A 415 -32.86 -5.07 5.88
N ASP A 416 -32.68 -4.89 4.58
CA ASP A 416 -31.75 -5.72 3.81
C ASP A 416 -30.32 -5.31 4.17
N LEU A 417 -29.51 -6.30 4.57
CA LEU A 417 -28.09 -6.11 4.89
C LEU A 417 -27.27 -6.70 3.75
N ILE A 418 -26.10 -6.13 3.53
CA ILE A 418 -25.19 -6.59 2.48
C ILE A 418 -24.23 -7.61 3.08
N ALA A 419 -24.19 -8.79 2.49
CA ALA A 419 -23.20 -9.80 2.81
C ALA A 419 -21.95 -9.54 1.96
N TYR A 420 -20.81 -9.36 2.63
CA TYR A 420 -19.51 -9.12 2.02
C TYR A 420 -18.63 -10.35 2.22
N ASP A 421 -18.29 -11.03 1.12
CA ASP A 421 -17.57 -12.30 1.13
C ASP A 421 -16.05 -12.07 1.02
N LEU A 422 -15.33 -12.36 2.11
CA LEU A 422 -13.87 -12.28 2.19
C LEU A 422 -13.21 -13.66 2.08
N THR A 423 -13.96 -14.70 1.76
CA THR A 423 -13.45 -16.07 1.67
C THR A 423 -12.34 -16.20 0.63
N TYR A 424 -12.32 -15.37 -0.43
CA TYR A 424 -11.21 -15.34 -1.38
C TYR A 424 -9.87 -14.97 -0.72
N PHE A 425 -9.90 -14.07 0.28
CA PHE A 425 -8.71 -13.61 0.98
C PHE A 425 -8.30 -14.58 2.08
N PHE A 426 -9.25 -15.01 2.92
CA PHE A 426 -8.94 -15.89 4.06
C PHE A 426 -8.74 -17.34 3.64
N GLY A 427 -9.53 -17.84 2.69
CA GLY A 427 -9.43 -19.18 2.14
C GLY A 427 -9.27 -20.26 3.19
N ASP A 428 -8.19 -21.05 3.08
CA ASP A 428 -7.86 -22.15 3.99
C ASP A 428 -7.05 -21.74 5.22
N THR A 429 -6.85 -20.43 5.44
CA THR A 429 -6.20 -19.93 6.67
C THR A 429 -7.13 -19.94 7.88
N VAL A 430 -8.44 -20.10 7.65
CA VAL A 430 -9.51 -20.20 8.65
C VAL A 430 -10.39 -21.42 8.37
N ASP A 431 -11.17 -21.86 9.36
CA ASP A 431 -11.99 -23.09 9.25
C ASP A 431 -13.35 -22.87 8.55
N THR A 432 -13.81 -21.62 8.41
CA THR A 432 -15.13 -21.26 7.90
C THR A 432 -15.09 -20.15 6.86
N GLU A 433 -16.14 -20.02 6.06
CA GLU A 433 -16.33 -18.85 5.19
C GLU A 433 -16.31 -17.56 6.03
N THR A 434 -15.64 -16.53 5.53
CA THR A 434 -15.60 -15.22 6.18
C THR A 434 -16.59 -14.30 5.49
N ILE A 435 -17.77 -14.15 6.10
CA ILE A 435 -18.84 -13.28 5.60
C ILE A 435 -19.09 -12.16 6.61
N ILE A 436 -18.81 -10.92 6.19
CA ILE A 436 -19.09 -9.71 6.97
C ILE A 436 -20.44 -9.15 6.56
N TYR A 437 -21.30 -8.80 7.51
CA TYR A 437 -22.56 -8.11 7.20
C TYR A 437 -22.45 -6.61 7.49
N ILE A 438 -22.75 -5.80 6.48
CA ILE A 438 -22.69 -4.33 6.56
C ILE A 438 -24.02 -3.68 6.17
N GLU A 439 -24.19 -2.42 6.57
CA GLU A 439 -25.30 -1.55 6.14
C GLU A 439 -25.04 -1.00 4.71
N GLU A 440 -26.09 -0.60 4.01
CA GLU A 440 -25.99 -0.11 2.62
C GLU A 440 -25.15 1.18 2.49
N ASP A 441 -25.20 2.05 3.51
CA ASP A 441 -24.42 3.28 3.58
C ASP A 441 -22.93 3.06 3.88
N SER A 442 -22.57 1.82 4.27
CA SER A 442 -21.20 1.41 4.52
C SER A 442 -20.45 0.93 3.26
N VAL A 443 -21.17 0.80 2.14
CA VAL A 443 -20.60 0.39 0.85
C VAL A 443 -19.61 1.44 0.33
N GLY A 444 -18.45 0.96 -0.15
CA GLY A 444 -17.41 1.83 -0.69
C GLY A 444 -16.66 2.63 0.38
N ARG A 445 -16.53 2.07 1.59
CA ARG A 445 -15.79 2.69 2.71
C ARG A 445 -14.62 1.81 3.18
N GLN A 446 -14.27 1.82 4.46
CA GLN A 446 -13.07 1.19 5.03
C GLN A 446 -12.92 -0.28 4.65
N LEU A 447 -13.98 -1.10 4.82
CA LEU A 447 -13.95 -2.52 4.47
C LEU A 447 -13.60 -2.73 2.99
N TYR A 448 -14.24 -1.98 2.09
CA TYR A 448 -13.99 -2.07 0.65
C TYR A 448 -12.57 -1.58 0.27
N ALA A 449 -12.08 -0.53 0.94
CA ALA A 449 -10.72 -0.04 0.72
C ALA A 449 -9.68 -1.09 1.13
N GLN A 450 -9.87 -1.75 2.28
CA GLN A 450 -8.95 -2.78 2.77
C GLN A 450 -9.04 -4.08 1.99
N TYR A 451 -10.27 -4.49 1.64
CA TYR A 451 -10.59 -5.77 1.01
C TYR A 451 -11.58 -5.55 -0.12
N PRO A 452 -11.15 -5.20 -1.34
CA PRO A 452 -12.06 -5.04 -2.48
C PRO A 452 -12.88 -6.31 -2.76
N ASP A 453 -14.03 -6.15 -3.41
CA ASP A 453 -14.86 -7.29 -3.80
C ASP A 453 -14.08 -8.29 -4.65
N GLU A 454 -14.38 -9.58 -4.52
CA GLU A 454 -13.74 -10.65 -5.33
C GLU A 454 -13.88 -10.37 -6.84
N GLU A 455 -14.98 -9.76 -7.28
CA GLU A 455 -15.20 -9.39 -8.68
C GLU A 455 -14.28 -8.26 -9.19
N MET A 456 -13.73 -7.44 -8.29
CA MET A 456 -12.77 -6.39 -8.60
C MET A 456 -11.37 -6.97 -8.81
N ILE A 457 -11.05 -8.08 -8.15
CA ILE A 457 -9.72 -8.68 -8.12
C ILE A 457 -9.12 -8.93 -9.52
N PRO A 458 -9.83 -9.52 -10.51
CA PRO A 458 -9.30 -9.70 -11.86
C PRO A 458 -9.01 -8.40 -12.61
N ARG A 459 -9.54 -7.26 -12.13
CA ARG A 459 -9.35 -5.92 -12.73
C ARG A 459 -8.18 -5.16 -12.12
N LEU A 460 -7.49 -5.73 -11.12
CA LEU A 460 -6.33 -5.10 -10.51
C LEU A 460 -5.03 -5.58 -11.16
N SER A 461 -4.18 -4.64 -11.54
CA SER A 461 -2.89 -4.94 -12.17
C SER A 461 -1.73 -4.37 -11.36
N LEU A 462 -0.67 -5.17 -11.23
CA LEU A 462 0.59 -4.71 -10.66
C LEU A 462 1.34 -3.85 -11.68
N MET A 463 1.77 -2.65 -11.28
CA MET A 463 2.70 -1.84 -12.07
C MET A 463 4.13 -2.33 -11.82
N ARG A 464 4.71 -2.99 -12.83
CA ARG A 464 6.04 -3.61 -12.84
C ARG A 464 7.15 -2.57 -12.97
N ASP A 465 8.39 -2.96 -12.66
CA ASP A 465 9.56 -2.14 -12.99
C ASP A 465 9.63 -1.83 -14.50
N PHE A 466 9.87 -0.57 -14.85
CA PHE A 466 9.89 -0.09 -16.23
C PHE A 466 11.09 -0.59 -17.05
N GLY A 467 12.09 -1.24 -16.44
CA GLY A 467 13.28 -1.75 -17.10
C GLY A 467 14.00 -0.69 -17.94
N ASP A 468 14.34 -1.02 -19.19
CA ASP A 468 15.00 -0.12 -20.14
C ASP A 468 14.18 1.13 -20.49
N ASN A 469 12.86 1.06 -20.33
CA ASN A 469 11.96 2.17 -20.58
C ASN A 469 11.90 3.18 -19.43
N ASN A 470 12.47 2.87 -18.25
CA ASN A 470 12.48 3.76 -17.09
C ASN A 470 13.03 5.17 -17.43
N ARG A 471 13.99 5.27 -18.36
CA ARG A 471 14.52 6.56 -18.84
C ARG A 471 13.46 7.47 -19.47
N TYR A 472 12.46 6.90 -20.14
CA TYR A 472 11.38 7.65 -20.77
C TYR A 472 10.42 8.17 -19.71
N VAL A 473 10.03 7.31 -18.77
CA VAL A 473 9.12 7.66 -17.67
C VAL A 473 9.74 8.72 -16.76
N LEU A 474 11.04 8.58 -16.42
CA LEU A 474 11.78 9.58 -15.65
C LEU A 474 11.84 10.94 -16.36
N ALA A 475 12.20 10.97 -17.65
CA ALA A 475 12.22 12.21 -18.42
C ALA A 475 10.83 12.87 -18.50
N MET A 476 9.80 12.05 -18.70
CA MET A 476 8.40 12.50 -18.67
C MET A 476 8.05 13.13 -17.31
N TRP A 477 8.47 12.52 -16.21
CA TRP A 477 8.17 12.99 -14.85
C TRP A 477 8.87 14.30 -14.55
N GLU A 478 10.15 14.43 -14.92
CA GLU A 478 10.90 15.66 -14.79
C GLU A 478 10.25 16.81 -15.57
N GLU A 479 9.85 16.58 -16.83
CA GLU A 479 9.15 17.57 -17.65
C GLU A 479 7.77 17.92 -17.06
N PHE A 480 7.03 16.91 -16.62
CA PHE A 480 5.71 17.05 -16.02
C PHE A 480 5.78 17.88 -14.74
N LYS A 481 6.79 17.70 -13.88
CA LYS A 481 7.00 18.54 -12.69
C LYS A 481 7.47 19.94 -13.06
N ALA A 482 8.35 20.07 -14.06
CA ALA A 482 8.93 21.35 -14.49
C ALA A 482 7.95 22.29 -15.22
N SER A 483 6.86 21.76 -15.81
CA SER A 483 5.87 22.57 -16.55
C SER A 483 5.07 23.57 -15.70
N THR A 484 5.44 23.77 -14.42
CA THR A 484 4.90 24.80 -13.52
C THR A 484 5.30 26.23 -13.88
N LEU A 485 6.27 26.44 -14.77
CA LEU A 485 6.62 27.78 -15.23
C LEU A 485 5.65 28.22 -16.32
N PRO A 486 4.91 29.33 -16.12
CA PRO A 486 4.14 29.93 -17.20
C PRO A 486 5.06 30.13 -18.41
N SER A 487 4.53 29.99 -19.64
CA SER A 487 5.35 30.10 -20.86
C SER A 487 6.18 31.40 -20.91
N TRP A 488 5.70 32.48 -20.27
CA TRP A 488 6.42 33.74 -20.15
C TRP A 488 7.70 33.65 -19.28
N ALA A 489 7.73 32.80 -18.25
CA ALA A 489 8.88 32.59 -17.39
C ALA A 489 9.96 31.73 -18.08
N ILE A 490 9.55 30.74 -18.89
CA ILE A 490 10.45 29.97 -19.75
C ILE A 490 11.11 30.89 -20.79
N VAL A 491 10.34 31.79 -21.41
CA VAL A 491 10.86 32.80 -22.35
C VAL A 491 11.87 33.73 -21.67
N LEU A 492 11.65 34.13 -20.41
CA LEU A 492 12.62 34.96 -19.66
C LEU A 492 13.90 34.21 -19.31
N ILE A 493 13.84 32.91 -19.00
CA ILE A 493 15.03 32.08 -18.75
C ILE A 493 15.83 31.90 -20.05
N VAL A 494 15.17 31.67 -21.19
CA VAL A 494 15.82 31.55 -22.50
C VAL A 494 16.45 32.88 -22.93
N ILE A 495 15.76 34.01 -22.73
CA ILE A 495 16.30 35.35 -23.03
C ILE A 495 17.46 35.69 -22.07
N GLY A 496 17.34 35.35 -20.79
CA GLY A 496 18.38 35.54 -19.78
C GLY A 496 19.64 34.72 -20.07
N GLY A 497 19.48 33.46 -20.50
CA GLY A 497 20.59 32.59 -20.92
C GLY A 497 21.29 33.08 -22.18
N LEU A 498 20.54 33.56 -23.18
CA LEU A 498 21.12 34.15 -24.41
C LEU A 498 21.86 35.47 -24.14
N ALA A 499 21.40 36.27 -23.17
CA ALA A 499 22.08 37.51 -22.76
C ALA A 499 23.42 37.24 -22.04
N VAL A 500 23.56 36.11 -21.34
CA VAL A 500 24.82 35.70 -20.69
C VAL A 500 25.83 35.16 -21.71
N VAL A 501 25.38 34.50 -22.77
CA VAL A 501 26.27 34.02 -23.86
C VAL A 501 26.67 35.16 -24.82
N GLY A 502 25.89 36.24 -24.88
CA GLY A 502 26.17 37.42 -25.70
C GLY A 502 27.17 38.44 -25.14
N PHE A 503 27.67 38.24 -23.91
CA PHE A 503 28.65 39.12 -23.24
C PHE A 503 29.90 38.38 -22.71
N GLY A 504 30.19 37.19 -23.23
CA GLY A 504 31.43 36.44 -22.99
C GLY A 504 32.56 36.79 -23.93
#